data_AF-A0A2I1GVS4-F1
#
_entry.id   AF-A0A2I1GVS4-F1
#
_cell.length_a   1.000
_cell.length_b   1.000
_cell.length_c   1.000
_cell.angle_alpha   90.00
_cell.angle_beta   90.00
_cell.angle_gamma   90.00
#
_symmetry.space_group_name_H-M   'P 1'
#
loop_
_entity.id
_entity.type
_entity.pdbx_description
1 polymer ?
#
loop_
_entity_poly.entity_id
_entity_poly.type
_entity_poly.pdbx_seq_one_letter_code
_entity_poly.pdbx_strand_id
1 'polypeptide(L)'
;MLRNFFPKKRYRKLKSIVKSEKATLTITTLFLEIFINEFYRIIWQPRCNLVTEWEHTKGIKKKDLKKKIPANQHITYERIPTQQVEGDTYDLKGRRIFKYNEQWSIALEKIRQYVNQFIREENRIIWKIYNNIKIYKYRYNPFSFV
;
A
#
# COMPACT_ATOMS: atom_id res chain seq x y z
N MET A 1 13.43 -7.88 -3.55
CA MET A 1 13.05 -7.63 -4.96
C MET A 1 12.16 -6.38 -5.04
N LEU A 2 12.69 -5.18 -4.77
CA LEU A 2 11.98 -3.88 -4.83
C LEU A 2 12.87 -2.73 -5.35
N ARG A 3 13.93 -3.06 -6.08
CA ARG A 3 14.92 -2.09 -6.63
C ARG A 3 14.29 -1.00 -7.52
N ASN A 4 13.10 -1.24 -8.06
CA ASN A 4 12.37 -0.32 -8.93
C ASN A 4 11.20 0.40 -8.25
N PHE A 5 10.99 0.19 -6.95
CA PHE A 5 9.83 0.78 -6.26
C PHE A 5 9.98 2.28 -6.05
N PHE A 6 11.22 2.78 -5.98
CA PHE A 6 11.48 4.21 -5.85
C PHE A 6 11.44 4.90 -7.23
N PRO A 7 10.46 5.76 -7.53
CA PRO A 7 10.31 6.31 -8.87
C PRO A 7 11.51 7.17 -9.26
N LYS A 8 12.06 6.97 -10.47
CA LYS A 8 13.22 7.74 -10.98
C LYS A 8 13.03 9.27 -10.87
N LYS A 9 11.81 9.76 -11.11
CA LYS A 9 11.46 11.19 -10.98
C LYS A 9 11.61 11.70 -9.53
N ARG A 10 11.22 10.88 -8.54
CA ARG A 10 11.37 11.21 -7.12
C ARG A 10 12.82 11.14 -6.68
N TYR A 11 13.58 10.16 -7.18
CA TYR A 11 15.03 10.07 -6.96
C TYR A 11 15.77 11.31 -7.45
N ARG A 12 15.49 11.77 -8.68
CA ARG A 12 16.08 13.00 -9.23
C ARG A 12 15.76 14.23 -8.36
N LYS A 13 14.51 14.35 -7.89
CA LYS A 13 14.10 15.43 -6.99
C LYS A 13 14.79 15.36 -5.62
N LEU A 14 14.98 14.15 -5.08
CA LEU A 14 15.72 13.96 -3.83
C LEU A 14 17.20 14.31 -4.02
N LYS A 15 17.82 13.86 -5.12
CA LYS A 15 19.20 14.17 -5.48
C LYS A 15 19.44 15.67 -5.60
N SER A 16 18.50 16.43 -6.18
CA SER A 16 18.63 17.89 -6.28
C SER A 16 18.56 18.62 -4.92
N ILE A 17 17.84 18.05 -3.94
CA ILE A 17 17.74 18.62 -2.58
C ILE A 17 18.98 18.28 -1.76
N VAL A 18 19.37 17.01 -1.77
CA VAL A 18 20.49 16.48 -0.97
C VAL A 18 21.84 16.91 -1.55
N LYS A 19 21.90 17.21 -2.85
CA LYS A 19 23.10 17.64 -3.59
C LYS A 19 24.29 16.66 -3.53
N SER A 20 24.06 15.44 -3.06
CA SER A 20 25.06 14.37 -2.97
C SER A 20 24.44 13.04 -3.40
N GLU A 21 25.07 12.39 -4.37
CA GLU A 21 24.63 11.09 -4.88
C GLU A 21 24.69 9.99 -3.83
N LYS A 22 25.82 9.91 -3.11
CA LYS A 22 26.02 8.90 -2.06
C LYS A 22 24.98 9.03 -0.95
N ALA A 23 24.75 10.26 -0.46
CA ALA A 23 23.75 10.50 0.58
C ALA A 23 22.32 10.22 0.08
N THR A 24 22.00 10.58 -1.16
CA THR A 24 20.69 10.29 -1.78
C THR A 24 20.43 8.78 -1.84
N LEU A 25 21.44 8.00 -2.24
CA LEU A 25 21.33 6.54 -2.27
C LEU A 25 21.10 5.98 -0.88
N THR A 26 21.88 6.41 0.12
CA THR A 26 21.71 5.97 1.52
C THR A 26 20.30 6.25 2.03
N ILE A 27 19.79 7.48 1.84
CA ILE A 27 18.44 7.86 2.28
C ILE A 27 17.37 7.01 1.56
N THR A 28 17.53 6.82 0.25
CA THR A 28 16.57 6.02 -0.54
C THR A 28 16.55 4.57 -0.07
N THR A 29 17.71 3.99 0.22
CA THR A 29 17.83 2.62 0.73
C THR A 29 17.17 2.49 2.10
N LEU A 30 17.47 3.38 3.05
CA LEU A 30 16.85 3.38 4.37
C LEU A 30 15.32 3.50 4.28
N PHE A 31 14.82 4.40 3.43
CA PHE A 31 13.38 4.54 3.21
C PHE A 31 12.76 3.24 2.68
N LEU A 32 13.39 2.59 1.69
CA LEU A 32 12.89 1.34 1.14
C LEU A 32 12.93 0.23 2.18
N GLU A 33 13.98 0.12 2.99
CA GLU A 33 14.06 -0.86 4.07
C GLU A 33 12.91 -0.70 5.07
N ILE A 34 12.68 0.52 5.57
CA ILE A 34 11.57 0.80 6.49
C ILE A 34 10.23 0.49 5.83
N PHE A 35 10.01 0.95 4.60
CA PHE A 35 8.78 0.72 3.88
C PHE A 35 8.49 -0.77 3.68
N ILE A 36 9.51 -1.55 3.32
CA ILE A 36 9.40 -3.00 3.14
C ILE A 36 9.02 -3.66 4.45
N ASN A 37 9.73 -3.35 5.52
CA ASN A 37 9.49 -3.96 6.83
C ASN A 37 8.07 -3.67 7.31
N GLU A 38 7.61 -2.43 7.20
CA GLU A 38 6.26 -2.05 7.58
C GLU A 38 5.19 -2.66 6.66
N PHE A 39 5.43 -2.72 5.35
CA PHE A 39 4.53 -3.40 4.42
C PHE A 39 4.38 -4.88 4.79
N TYR A 40 5.48 -5.57 5.09
CA TYR A 40 5.45 -6.96 5.51
C TYR A 40 4.66 -7.14 6.82
N ARG A 41 4.91 -6.27 7.81
CA ARG A 41 4.30 -6.34 9.14
C ARG A 41 2.81 -5.99 9.14
N ILE A 42 2.41 -4.94 8.44
CA ILE A 42 1.05 -4.38 8.50
C ILE A 42 0.12 -5.05 7.47
N ILE A 43 0.63 -5.39 6.29
CA ILE A 43 -0.22 -5.87 5.19
C ILE A 43 0.02 -7.35 4.92
N TRP A 44 1.28 -7.74 4.68
CA TRP A 44 1.58 -9.10 4.20
C TRP A 44 1.29 -10.16 5.28
N GLN A 45 1.83 -9.97 6.49
CA GLN A 45 1.73 -10.95 7.55
C GLN A 45 0.29 -11.16 8.05
N PRO A 46 -0.52 -10.12 8.30
CA PRO A 46 -1.93 -10.32 8.66
C PRO A 46 -2.72 -11.05 7.56
N ARG A 47 -2.46 -10.75 6.29
CA ARG A 47 -3.09 -11.46 5.17
C ARG A 47 -2.69 -12.94 5.13
N CYS A 48 -1.40 -13.26 5.34
CA CYS A 48 -0.96 -14.63 5.43
C CYS A 48 -1.62 -15.37 6.60
N ASN A 49 -1.72 -14.73 7.77
CA ASN A 49 -2.38 -15.32 8.93
C ASN A 49 -3.85 -15.63 8.65
N LEU A 50 -4.60 -14.70 8.03
CA LEU A 50 -6.00 -14.92 7.64
C LEU A 50 -6.15 -16.11 6.68
N VAL A 51 -5.24 -16.26 5.72
CA VAL A 51 -5.25 -17.41 4.80
C VAL A 51 -4.97 -18.70 5.56
N THR A 52 -3.98 -18.71 6.45
CA THR A 52 -3.64 -19.89 7.27
C THR A 52 -4.80 -20.29 8.20
N GLU A 53 -5.45 -19.33 8.85
CA GLU A 53 -6.65 -19.59 9.66
C GLU A 53 -7.78 -20.18 8.80
N TRP A 54 -8.03 -19.60 7.62
CA TRP A 54 -9.01 -20.13 6.68
C TRP A 54 -8.67 -21.57 6.24
N GLU A 55 -7.42 -21.84 5.87
CA GLU A 55 -6.96 -23.19 5.52
C GLU A 55 -7.18 -24.18 6.68
N HIS A 56 -6.88 -23.76 7.91
CA HIS A 56 -7.09 -24.55 9.11
C HIS A 56 -8.57 -24.86 9.33
N THR A 57 -9.46 -23.86 9.24
CA THR A 57 -10.92 -24.08 9.36
C THR A 57 -11.49 -25.01 8.28
N LYS A 58 -10.84 -25.07 7.11
CA LYS A 58 -11.21 -25.97 6.01
C LYS A 58 -10.50 -27.32 6.07
N GLY A 59 -9.63 -27.55 7.05
CA GLY A 59 -8.87 -28.79 7.19
C GLY A 59 -7.86 -29.05 6.06
N ILE A 60 -7.46 -28.00 5.34
CA ILE A 60 -6.53 -28.10 4.19
C ILE A 60 -5.12 -28.32 4.74
N LYS A 61 -4.47 -29.41 4.31
CA LYS A 61 -3.09 -29.71 4.73
C LYS A 61 -2.10 -29.19 3.70
N LYS A 62 -0.87 -28.93 4.14
CA LYS A 62 0.24 -28.52 3.26
C LYS A 62 0.52 -29.49 2.10
N LYS A 63 0.17 -30.77 2.26
CA LYS A 63 0.24 -31.78 1.19
C LYS A 63 -0.81 -31.55 0.11
N ASP A 64 -1.97 -31.02 0.45
CA ASP A 64 -3.06 -30.75 -0.48
C ASP A 64 -2.77 -29.52 -1.35
N LEU A 65 -2.09 -28.51 -0.80
CA LEU A 65 -1.59 -27.36 -1.57
C LEU A 65 -0.56 -27.73 -2.66
N LYS A 66 0.18 -28.82 -2.46
CA LYS A 66 1.15 -29.33 -3.43
C LYS A 66 0.54 -30.27 -4.46
N LYS A 67 -0.68 -30.76 -4.23
CA LYS A 67 -1.36 -31.62 -5.19
C LYS A 67 -1.80 -30.77 -6.36
N LYS A 68 -1.31 -31.12 -7.55
CA LYS A 68 -1.88 -30.59 -8.78
C LYS A 68 -3.31 -31.13 -8.87
N ILE A 69 -4.29 -30.25 -8.90
CA ILE A 69 -5.68 -30.66 -9.09
C ILE A 69 -5.75 -31.30 -10.49
N PRO A 70 -6.20 -32.56 -10.61
CA PRO A 70 -6.37 -33.16 -11.92
C PRO A 70 -7.44 -32.40 -12.70
N ALA A 71 -7.28 -32.31 -14.02
CA ALA A 71 -8.11 -31.44 -14.87
C ALA A 71 -9.62 -31.73 -14.76
N ASN A 72 -9.99 -32.98 -14.46
CA ASN A 72 -11.38 -33.40 -14.23
C ASN A 72 -11.99 -32.88 -12.92
N GLN A 73 -11.17 -32.44 -11.96
CA GLN A 73 -11.58 -31.83 -10.70
C GLN A 73 -11.48 -30.30 -10.73
N HIS A 74 -11.12 -29.72 -11.87
CA HIS A 74 -11.19 -28.28 -12.02
C HIS A 74 -12.65 -27.84 -11.91
N ILE A 75 -12.89 -26.86 -11.06
CA ILE A 75 -14.16 -26.13 -11.08
C ILE A 75 -14.14 -25.30 -12.35
N THR A 76 -14.97 -25.66 -13.32
CA THR A 76 -15.23 -24.83 -14.48
C THR A 76 -16.04 -23.64 -14.00
N TYR A 77 -15.38 -22.50 -13.84
CA TYR A 77 -16.11 -21.25 -13.64
C TYR A 77 -16.86 -20.96 -14.93
N GLU A 78 -18.18 -21.10 -14.89
CA GLU A 78 -19.02 -20.52 -15.93
C GLU A 78 -18.72 -19.02 -15.97
N ARG A 79 -18.25 -18.56 -17.13
CA ARG A 79 -18.02 -17.14 -17.34
C ARG A 79 -19.36 -16.45 -17.11
N ILE A 80 -19.44 -15.60 -16.09
CA ILE A 80 -20.64 -14.80 -15.84
C ILE A 80 -20.98 -14.10 -17.16
N PRO A 81 -22.21 -14.25 -17.68
CA PRO A 81 -22.61 -13.59 -18.92
C PRO A 81 -22.36 -12.09 -18.78
N THR A 82 -21.71 -11.51 -19.77
CA THR A 82 -21.45 -10.07 -19.80
C THR A 82 -22.19 -9.47 -20.97
N GLN A 83 -22.80 -8.32 -20.76
CA GLN A 83 -23.48 -7.59 -21.81
C GLN A 83 -22.50 -6.58 -22.40
N GLN A 84 -22.37 -6.57 -23.73
CA GLN A 84 -21.65 -5.49 -24.41
C GLN A 84 -22.66 -4.45 -24.89
N VAL A 85 -22.47 -3.21 -24.48
CA VAL A 85 -23.28 -2.06 -24.88
C VAL A 85 -22.30 -0.96 -25.27
N GLU A 86 -22.41 -0.44 -26.49
CA GLU A 86 -21.59 0.69 -26.98
C GLU A 86 -20.06 0.54 -26.78
N GLY A 87 -19.54 -0.70 -26.84
CA GLY A 87 -18.10 -0.98 -26.70
C GLY A 87 -17.57 -1.10 -25.27
N ASP A 88 -18.46 -0.97 -24.28
CA ASP A 88 -18.21 -1.24 -22.86
C ASP A 88 -18.82 -2.57 -22.42
N THR A 89 -18.16 -3.24 -21.48
CA THR A 89 -18.57 -4.55 -20.97
C THR A 89 -19.22 -4.38 -19.60
N TYR A 90 -20.39 -4.96 -19.39
CA TYR A 90 -21.15 -4.88 -18.14
C TYR A 90 -21.37 -6.26 -17.52
N ASP A 91 -21.43 -6.32 -16.19
CA ASP A 91 -21.93 -7.49 -15.48
C ASP A 91 -23.46 -7.57 -15.53
N LEU A 92 -24.03 -8.72 -15.14
CA LEU A 92 -25.50 -8.91 -15.07
C LEU A 92 -26.22 -7.96 -14.09
N LYS A 93 -25.48 -7.24 -13.24
CA LYS A 93 -26.02 -6.21 -12.33
C LYS A 93 -25.91 -4.80 -12.92
N GLY A 94 -25.55 -4.67 -14.19
CA GLY A 94 -25.38 -3.40 -14.88
C GLY A 94 -24.13 -2.61 -14.46
N ARG A 95 -23.18 -3.23 -13.74
CA ARG A 95 -21.93 -2.59 -13.36
C ARG A 95 -20.92 -2.74 -14.48
N ARG A 96 -20.31 -1.62 -14.87
CA ARG A 96 -19.28 -1.60 -15.90
C ARG A 96 -18.03 -2.34 -15.42
N ILE A 97 -17.58 -3.28 -16.22
CA ILE A 97 -16.33 -4.00 -16.06
C ILE A 97 -15.23 -3.19 -16.74
N PHE A 98 -14.41 -2.54 -15.93
CA PHE A 98 -13.28 -1.76 -16.41
C PHE A 98 -12.28 -2.65 -17.15
N LYS A 99 -11.72 -2.11 -18.24
CA LYS A 99 -10.58 -2.73 -18.94
C LYS A 99 -9.33 -2.65 -18.07
N TYR A 100 -8.34 -3.50 -18.32
CA TYR A 100 -7.11 -3.59 -17.53
C TYR A 100 -6.45 -2.21 -17.27
N ASN A 101 -6.31 -1.38 -18.31
CA ASN A 101 -5.70 -0.05 -18.20
C ASN A 101 -6.52 0.90 -17.31
N GLU A 102 -7.85 0.80 -17.36
CA GLU A 102 -8.76 1.61 -16.55
C GLU A 102 -8.70 1.17 -15.08
N GLN A 103 -8.69 -0.14 -14.82
CA GLN A 103 -8.50 -0.69 -13.48
C GLN A 103 -7.20 -0.19 -12.85
N TRP A 104 -6.10 -0.22 -13.61
CA TRP A 104 -4.81 0.33 -13.17
C TRP A 104 -4.86 1.81 -12.87
N SER A 105 -5.52 2.60 -13.72
CA SER A 105 -5.65 4.05 -13.55
C SER A 105 -6.44 4.39 -12.28
N ILE A 106 -7.58 3.72 -12.07
CA ILE A 106 -8.42 3.87 -10.88
C ILE A 106 -7.67 3.44 -9.61
N ALA A 107 -6.96 2.30 -9.67
CA ALA A 107 -6.18 1.82 -8.53
C ALA A 107 -5.06 2.81 -8.16
N LEU A 108 -4.32 3.33 -9.15
CA LEU A 108 -3.28 4.34 -8.93
C LEU A 108 -3.85 5.63 -8.33
N GLU A 109 -5.02 6.06 -8.77
CA GLU A 109 -5.68 7.24 -8.24
C GLU A 109 -6.09 7.05 -6.77
N LYS A 110 -6.72 5.91 -6.44
CA LYS A 110 -7.05 5.59 -5.04
C LYS A 110 -5.81 5.50 -4.15
N ILE A 111 -4.74 4.88 -4.64
CA ILE A 111 -3.46 4.82 -3.90
C ILE A 111 -2.94 6.24 -3.64
N ARG A 112 -2.98 7.14 -4.64
CA ARG A 112 -2.58 8.54 -4.46
C ARG A 112 -3.43 9.25 -3.41
N GLN A 113 -4.75 9.04 -3.43
CA GLN A 113 -5.66 9.62 -2.43
C GLN A 113 -5.31 9.13 -1.02
N TYR A 114 -5.12 7.82 -0.84
CA TYR A 114 -4.73 7.23 0.43
C TYR A 114 -3.38 7.78 0.94
N VAL A 115 -2.37 7.83 0.08
CA VAL A 115 -1.06 8.38 0.45
C VAL A 115 -1.18 9.86 0.85
N ASN A 116 -1.95 10.65 0.12
CA ASN A 116 -2.16 12.05 0.46
C ASN A 116 -2.91 12.23 1.79
N GLN A 117 -3.90 11.38 2.07
CA GLN A 117 -4.61 11.38 3.35
C GLN A 117 -3.67 11.01 4.50
N PHE A 118 -2.89 9.96 4.33
CA PHE A 118 -1.90 9.52 5.31
C PHE A 118 -0.89 10.64 5.64
N ILE A 119 -0.33 11.29 4.61
CA ILE A 119 0.58 12.43 4.79
C ILE A 119 -0.10 13.59 5.55
N ARG A 120 -1.37 13.89 5.24
CA ARG A 120 -2.12 14.94 5.95
C ARG A 120 -2.35 14.60 7.41
N GLU A 121 -2.70 13.36 7.72
CA GLU A 121 -2.91 12.87 9.08
C GLU A 121 -1.61 12.85 9.89
N GLU A 122 -0.52 12.34 9.34
CA GLU A 122 0.80 12.38 9.98
C GLU A 122 1.25 13.82 10.23
N ASN A 123 1.15 14.70 9.24
CA ASN A 123 1.51 16.11 9.41
C ASN A 123 0.67 16.79 10.51
N ARG A 124 -0.62 16.43 10.63
CA ARG A 124 -1.49 16.94 11.71
C ARG A 124 -1.03 16.43 13.08
N ILE A 125 -0.62 15.17 13.18
CA ILE A 125 -0.08 14.58 14.41
C ILE A 125 1.23 15.27 14.80
N ILE A 126 2.16 15.42 13.85
CA ILE A 126 3.44 16.11 14.08
C ILE A 126 3.21 17.56 14.50
N TRP A 127 2.29 18.28 13.85
CA TRP A 127 1.96 19.66 14.22
C TRP A 127 1.39 19.78 15.63
N LYS A 128 0.53 18.83 16.06
CA LYS A 128 0.05 18.77 17.45
C LYS A 128 1.19 18.53 18.44
N ILE A 129 2.08 17.59 18.13
CA ILE A 129 3.26 17.29 18.98
C ILE A 129 4.15 18.53 19.10
N TYR A 130 4.45 19.20 17.99
CA TYR A 130 5.24 20.43 17.97
C TYR A 130 4.61 21.53 18.83
N ASN A 131 3.30 21.77 18.69
CA ASN A 131 2.61 22.77 19.51
C ASN A 131 2.58 22.42 20.99
N ASN A 132 2.40 21.15 21.34
CA ASN A 132 2.49 20.71 22.73
C ASN A 132 3.88 21.00 23.29
N ILE A 133 4.95 20.61 22.60
CA ILE A 133 6.34 20.89 23.01
C ILE A 133 6.58 22.39 23.16
N LYS A 134 6.09 23.19 22.21
CA LYS A 134 6.17 24.66 22.27
C LYS A 134 5.49 25.19 23.53
N ILE A 135 4.25 24.78 23.80
CA ILE A 135 3.47 25.18 24.99
C ILE A 135 4.20 24.79 26.29
N TYR A 136 4.74 23.58 26.38
CA TYR A 136 5.55 23.15 27.53
C TYR A 136 6.77 24.04 27.74
N LYS A 137 7.46 24.43 26.66
CA LYS A 137 8.63 25.33 26.72
C LYS A 137 8.28 26.74 27.20
N TYR A 138 7.08 27.25 26.90
CA TYR A 138 6.61 28.55 27.40
C TYR A 138 6.08 28.47 28.85
N ARG A 139 5.54 27.33 29.28
CA ARG A 139 5.01 27.14 30.65
C ARG A 139 6.09 26.91 31.71
N TYR A 140 7.25 26.38 31.31
CA TYR A 140 8.37 26.06 32.20
C TYR A 140 9.65 26.84 31.84
N ASN A 141 9.50 28.05 31.33
CA ASN A 141 10.64 28.95 31.15
C ASN A 141 10.89 29.70 32.48
N PRO A 142 12.00 29.47 33.21
CA PRO A 142 12.22 30.03 34.54
C PRO A 142 12.51 31.55 34.57
N PHE A 143 12.24 32.27 33.48
CA PHE A 143 12.51 33.70 33.31
C PHE A 143 11.24 34.54 33.09
N SER A 144 10.04 34.01 33.33
CA SER A 144 8.78 34.74 33.14
C SER A 144 8.14 35.26 34.44
N PHE A 145 8.94 35.66 35.42
CA PHE A 145 8.50 36.53 36.52
C PHE A 145 9.48 37.69 36.61
N VAL A 146 9.10 38.81 35.99
CA VAL A 146 9.56 40.16 36.33
C VAL A 146 8.46 40.80 37.15
#